data_AF-A0AAN8CPY5-F1
#
_entry.id   AF-A0AAN8CPY5-F1
#
_cell.length_a   1.000
_cell.length_b   1.000
_cell.length_c   1.000
_cell.angle_alpha   90.00
_cell.angle_beta   90.00
_cell.angle_gamma   90.00
#
_symmetry.space_group_name_H-M   'P 1'
#
loop_
_entity.id
_entity.type
_entity.pdbx_description
1 polymer ?
#
loop_
_entity_poly.entity_id
_entity_poly.type
_entity_poly.pdbx_seq_one_letter_code
_entity_poly.pdbx_strand_id
1 'polypeptide(L)'
;MVMWWAHVMSTGKYPALSGVIRGALSICHGPMAESSFNLMGDTLDPKSSRMNIATLDAIQTAKYAMKSRGMTATMMFKREDEKFGPVDRILCRNMRSAARMDKAQREERLMEKGRRQVEYGFKNTCASAQESKRTAQQKEKEAGLRQAAKQRNAARRKTVETLVQAKKKKKNP
;
A
#
# COMPACT_ATOMS: atom_id res chain seq x y z
N MET A 1 27.86 -22.36 -0.07
CA MET A 1 27.84 -23.23 1.12
C MET A 1 26.53 -24.02 1.28
N VAL A 2 25.35 -23.39 1.13
CA VAL A 2 24.03 -24.06 1.29
C VAL A 2 23.75 -25.15 0.24
N MET A 3 24.13 -24.95 -1.03
CA MET A 3 23.90 -25.92 -2.11
C MET A 3 24.62 -27.26 -1.90
N TRP A 4 25.81 -27.24 -1.28
CA TRP A 4 26.57 -28.45 -1.00
C TRP A 4 25.92 -29.27 0.12
N TRP A 5 25.47 -28.61 1.19
CA TRP A 5 24.71 -29.26 2.25
C TRP A 5 23.34 -29.76 1.78
N ALA A 6 22.66 -29.06 0.87
CA ALA A 6 21.42 -29.54 0.25
C ALA A 6 21.63 -30.86 -0.51
N HIS A 7 22.75 -30.99 -1.23
CA HIS A 7 23.14 -32.24 -1.88
C HIS A 7 23.43 -33.36 -0.87
N VAL A 8 24.20 -33.08 0.19
CA VAL A 8 24.47 -34.06 1.27
C VAL A 8 23.18 -34.50 1.97
N MET A 9 22.24 -33.59 2.23
CA MET A 9 20.93 -33.91 2.80
C MET A 9 20.09 -34.79 1.86
N SER A 10 20.18 -34.59 0.54
CA SER A 10 19.45 -35.41 -0.45
C SER A 10 19.92 -36.86 -0.53
N THR A 11 21.17 -37.14 -0.13
CA THR A 11 21.71 -38.51 -0.09
C THR A 11 21.21 -39.34 1.09
N GLY A 12 20.51 -38.74 2.06
CA GLY A 12 19.89 -39.45 3.19
C GLY A 12 20.84 -40.10 4.20
N LYS A 13 22.17 -39.95 4.03
CA LYS A 13 23.18 -40.66 4.83
C LYS A 13 23.22 -40.25 6.31
N TYR A 14 22.72 -39.06 6.66
CA TYR A 14 22.78 -38.53 8.03
C TYR A 14 21.49 -37.78 8.43
N PRO A 15 20.41 -38.50 8.79
CA PRO A 15 19.12 -37.88 9.08
C PRO A 15 19.16 -36.96 10.32
N ALA A 16 19.81 -37.37 11.42
CA ALA A 16 19.89 -36.55 12.63
C ALA A 16 20.74 -35.28 12.43
N LEU A 17 21.90 -35.40 11.77
CA LEU A 17 22.79 -34.28 11.48
C LEU A 17 22.16 -33.29 10.49
N SER A 18 21.40 -33.80 9.51
CA SER A 18 20.68 -32.97 8.54
C SER A 18 19.66 -32.04 9.22
N GLY A 19 18.98 -32.49 10.27
CA GLY A 19 18.04 -31.68 11.04
C GLY A 19 18.71 -30.50 11.76
N VAL A 20 19.83 -30.77 12.44
CA VAL A 20 20.61 -29.74 13.16
C VAL A 20 21.18 -28.71 12.20
N ILE A 21 21.75 -29.15 11.08
CA ILE A 21 22.35 -28.28 10.07
C ILE A 21 21.27 -27.47 9.35
N ARG A 22 20.09 -28.04 9.10
CA ARG A 22 18.95 -27.29 8.53
C ARG A 22 18.46 -26.19 9.47
N GLY A 23 18.40 -26.46 10.77
CA GLY A 23 18.12 -25.45 11.80
C GLY A 23 19.18 -24.35 11.85
N ALA A 24 20.46 -24.73 11.95
CA ALA A 24 21.59 -23.80 12.01
C ALA A 24 21.71 -22.95 10.73
N LEU A 25 21.53 -23.55 9.55
CA LEU A 25 21.54 -22.83 8.29
C LEU A 25 20.33 -21.92 8.15
N SER A 26 19.14 -22.28 8.65
CA SER A 26 17.95 -21.41 8.57
C SER A 26 18.14 -20.06 9.27
N ILE A 27 18.94 -20.02 10.35
CA ILE A 27 19.26 -18.81 11.11
C ILE A 27 20.23 -17.90 10.32
N CYS A 28 21.10 -18.48 9.49
CA CYS A 28 22.20 -17.77 8.84
C CYS A 28 21.88 -17.14 7.46
N HIS A 29 20.61 -16.94 7.10
CA HIS A 29 20.24 -16.30 5.83
C HIS A 29 20.06 -14.77 5.99
N GLY A 30 21.14 -14.03 6.20
CA GLY A 30 21.20 -12.58 5.94
C GLY A 30 21.69 -12.36 4.51
N PRO A 31 20.84 -11.83 3.59
CA PRO A 31 20.74 -10.39 3.27
C PRO A 31 19.29 -9.95 2.92
N MET A 32 18.29 -10.79 3.17
CA MET A 32 16.91 -10.55 2.74
C MET A 32 16.16 -9.56 3.66
N ALA A 33 16.58 -9.47 4.93
CA ALA A 33 16.05 -8.51 5.88
C ALA A 33 16.52 -7.08 5.55
N GLU A 34 17.79 -6.87 5.21
CA GLU A 34 18.35 -5.54 4.91
C GLU A 34 17.68 -4.87 3.71
N SER A 35 17.39 -5.63 2.65
CA SER A 35 16.60 -5.11 1.51
C SER A 35 15.17 -4.69 1.92
N SER A 36 14.58 -5.37 2.91
CA SER A 36 13.27 -5.03 3.45
C SER A 36 13.31 -3.74 4.27
N PHE A 37 14.42 -3.51 5.00
CA PHE A 37 14.65 -2.28 5.76
C PHE A 37 14.93 -1.07 4.86
N ASN A 38 15.70 -1.24 3.77
CA ASN A 38 15.91 -0.17 2.79
C ASN A 38 14.60 0.23 2.08
N LEU A 39 13.81 -0.76 1.65
CA LEU A 39 12.47 -0.50 1.09
C LEU A 39 11.55 0.18 2.12
N MET A 40 11.67 -0.20 3.39
CA MET A 40 10.94 0.42 4.50
C MET A 40 11.36 1.88 4.71
N GLY A 41 12.65 2.20 4.59
CA GLY A 41 13.15 3.57 4.65
C GLY A 41 12.51 4.47 3.59
N ASP A 42 12.44 4.00 2.35
CA ASP A 42 11.85 4.76 1.23
C ASP A 42 10.32 4.91 1.32
N THR A 43 9.62 3.94 1.93
CA THR A 43 8.16 3.98 2.12
C THR A 43 7.70 4.67 3.40
N LEU A 44 8.58 4.78 4.39
CA LEU A 44 8.36 5.53 5.64
C LEU A 44 8.86 6.99 5.54
N ASP A 45 9.63 7.36 4.51
CA ASP A 45 10.08 8.74 4.33
C ASP A 45 8.86 9.69 4.31
N PRO A 46 8.76 10.65 5.26
CA PRO A 46 7.63 11.56 5.37
C PRO A 46 7.42 12.44 4.12
N LYS A 47 8.40 12.54 3.21
CA LYS A 47 8.26 13.21 1.91
C LYS A 47 7.57 12.37 0.84
N SER A 48 7.66 11.04 0.92
CA SER A 48 7.37 10.11 -0.21
C SER A 48 6.12 9.26 0.02
N SER A 49 5.88 8.77 1.24
CA SER A 49 4.71 7.91 1.52
C SER A 49 4.31 7.94 3.00
N ARG A 50 3.03 8.21 3.27
CA ARG A 50 2.43 8.19 4.62
C ARG A 50 1.97 6.79 5.02
N MET A 51 2.77 5.75 4.79
CA MET A 51 2.41 4.40 5.20
C MET A 51 2.74 4.20 6.68
N ASN A 52 1.80 3.68 7.47
CA ASN A 52 2.06 3.33 8.86
C ASN A 52 2.94 2.07 8.93
N ILE A 53 3.85 2.01 9.90
CA ILE A 53 4.73 0.85 10.17
C ILE A 53 3.92 -0.44 10.27
N ALA A 54 2.77 -0.40 10.95
CA ALA A 54 1.89 -1.58 11.08
C ALA A 54 1.34 -2.08 9.73
N THR A 55 1.06 -1.16 8.80
CA THR A 55 0.60 -1.51 7.45
C THR A 55 1.72 -2.12 6.62
N LEU A 56 2.93 -1.58 6.78
CA LEU A 56 4.11 -2.06 6.09
C LEU A 56 4.53 -3.47 6.57
N ASP A 57 4.51 -3.70 7.88
CA ASP A 57 4.77 -5.01 8.48
C ASP A 57 3.79 -6.08 7.96
N ALA A 58 2.49 -5.75 7.92
CA ALA A 58 1.48 -6.64 7.36
C ALA A 58 1.73 -6.97 5.87
N ILE A 59 2.13 -5.98 5.06
CA ILE A 59 2.47 -6.18 3.64
C ILE A 59 3.72 -7.06 3.50
N GLN A 60 4.76 -6.82 4.30
CA GLN A 60 5.97 -7.62 4.27
C GLN A 60 5.71 -9.06 4.68
N THR A 61 4.91 -9.27 5.73
CA THR A 61 4.51 -10.60 6.19
C THR A 61 3.76 -11.35 5.09
N ALA A 62 2.77 -10.71 4.44
CA ALA A 62 2.06 -11.31 3.32
C ALA A 62 2.99 -11.62 2.14
N LYS A 63 3.89 -10.69 1.79
CA LYS A 63 4.88 -10.85 0.71
C LYS A 63 5.78 -12.06 0.95
N TYR A 64 6.34 -12.18 2.16
CA TYR A 64 7.23 -13.27 2.50
C TYR A 64 6.49 -14.59 2.69
N ALA A 65 5.25 -14.59 3.18
CA ALA A 65 4.40 -15.77 3.23
C ALA A 65 4.09 -16.33 1.83
N MET A 66 3.84 -15.47 0.84
CA MET A 66 3.68 -15.88 -0.55
C MET A 66 5.00 -16.41 -1.15
N LYS A 67 6.10 -15.69 -0.91
CA LYS A 67 7.43 -16.06 -1.40
C LYS A 67 7.89 -17.42 -0.85
N SER A 68 7.66 -17.70 0.43
CA SER A 68 8.06 -18.97 1.07
C SER A 68 7.28 -20.16 0.54
N ARG A 69 6.02 -19.96 0.13
CA ARG A 69 5.16 -21.00 -0.46
C ARG A 69 5.37 -21.16 -1.97
N GLY A 70 6.13 -20.28 -2.62
CA GLY A 70 6.30 -20.29 -4.07
C GLY A 70 5.01 -20.04 -4.84
N MET A 71 3.99 -19.47 -4.20
CA MET A 71 2.68 -19.22 -4.79
C MET A 71 2.49 -17.73 -5.05
N THR A 72 1.84 -17.39 -6.16
CA THR A 72 1.36 -16.04 -6.41
C THR A 72 0.08 -15.77 -5.60
N ALA A 73 -0.24 -14.50 -5.36
CA ALA A 73 -1.46 -14.12 -4.67
C ALA A 73 -2.72 -14.70 -5.36
N THR A 74 -2.73 -14.71 -6.69
CA THR A 74 -3.84 -15.25 -7.47
C THR A 74 -3.99 -16.75 -7.30
N MET A 75 -2.90 -17.50 -7.10
CA MET A 75 -2.95 -18.93 -6.78
C MET A 75 -3.37 -19.17 -5.34
N MET A 76 -2.81 -18.41 -4.40
CA MET A 76 -3.05 -18.57 -2.96
C MET A 76 -4.49 -18.23 -2.57
N PHE A 77 -5.10 -17.24 -3.23
CA PHE A 77 -6.47 -16.81 -2.99
C PHE A 77 -7.44 -17.25 -4.10
N LYS A 78 -7.02 -18.21 -4.96
CA LYS A 78 -7.88 -18.74 -6.02
C LYS A 78 -9.08 -19.45 -5.38
N ARG A 79 -10.27 -19.20 -5.92
CA ARG A 79 -11.46 -19.98 -5.61
C ARG A 79 -11.58 -21.12 -6.61
N GLU A 80 -12.02 -22.29 -6.17
CA GLU A 80 -12.23 -23.44 -7.07
C GLU A 80 -13.27 -23.09 -8.14
N ASP A 81 -14.39 -22.52 -7.73
CA ASP A 81 -15.39 -21.92 -8.61
C ASP A 81 -15.49 -20.41 -8.39
N GLU A 82 -15.16 -19.62 -9.42
CA GLU A 82 -15.17 -18.16 -9.35
C GLU A 82 -16.59 -17.59 -9.15
N LYS A 83 -17.60 -18.21 -9.78
CA LYS A 83 -19.00 -17.74 -9.76
C LYS A 83 -19.81 -18.29 -8.58
N PHE A 84 -19.65 -19.58 -8.28
CA PHE A 84 -20.51 -20.30 -7.33
C PHE A 84 -19.78 -20.88 -6.13
N GLY A 85 -18.46 -20.69 -6.03
CA GLY A 85 -17.72 -21.19 -4.89
C GLY A 85 -18.26 -20.64 -3.57
N PRO A 86 -17.91 -21.25 -2.44
CA PRO A 86 -18.13 -20.62 -1.14
C PRO A 86 -17.31 -19.32 -1.05
N VAL A 87 -17.88 -18.29 -0.45
CA VAL A 87 -17.18 -17.05 -0.09
C VAL A 87 -17.03 -17.02 1.42
N ASP A 88 -15.88 -16.56 1.91
CA ASP A 88 -15.71 -16.27 3.32
C ASP A 88 -16.62 -15.10 3.74
N ARG A 89 -17.66 -15.44 4.52
CA ARG A 89 -18.65 -14.49 5.05
C ARG A 89 -18.01 -13.49 6.02
N ILE A 90 -16.98 -13.91 6.75
CA ILE A 90 -16.25 -13.06 7.70
C ILE A 90 -15.45 -12.03 6.92
N LEU A 91 -14.71 -12.45 5.90
CA LEU A 91 -14.00 -11.54 5.01
C LEU A 91 -14.94 -10.52 4.36
N CYS A 92 -16.10 -10.95 3.86
CA CYS A 92 -17.11 -10.04 3.30
C CYS A 92 -17.62 -9.03 4.31
N ARG A 93 -17.87 -9.47 5.55
CA ARG A 93 -18.28 -8.58 6.64
C ARG A 93 -17.18 -7.57 6.94
N ASN A 94 -15.93 -8.01 7.07
CA ASN A 94 -14.78 -7.18 7.37
C ASN A 94 -14.55 -6.14 6.28
N MET A 95 -14.61 -6.51 5.01
CA MET A 95 -14.49 -5.56 3.88
C MET A 95 -15.59 -4.49 3.92
N ARG A 96 -16.84 -4.89 4.21
CA ARG A 96 -17.97 -3.95 4.31
C ARG A 96 -17.82 -2.99 5.49
N SER A 97 -17.29 -3.45 6.62
CA SER A 97 -17.11 -2.61 7.82
C SER A 97 -15.78 -1.86 7.86
N ALA A 98 -14.80 -2.22 7.02
CA ALA A 98 -13.44 -1.68 7.07
C ALA A 98 -13.40 -0.15 6.98
N ALA A 99 -14.14 0.44 6.05
CA ALA A 99 -14.16 1.90 5.87
C ALA A 99 -14.73 2.63 7.11
N ARG A 100 -15.78 2.06 7.72
CA ARG A 100 -16.38 2.62 8.94
C ARG A 100 -15.42 2.50 10.12
N MET A 101 -14.76 1.35 10.26
CA MET A 101 -13.79 1.10 11.32
C MET A 101 -12.55 2.00 11.18
N ASP A 102 -12.01 2.16 9.97
CA ASP A 102 -10.87 3.04 9.74
C ASP A 102 -11.21 4.50 10.08
N LYS A 103 -12.41 4.97 9.69
CA LYS A 103 -12.89 6.30 10.06
C LYS A 103 -12.97 6.47 11.58
N ALA A 104 -13.57 5.52 12.30
CA ALA A 104 -13.67 5.56 13.76
C ALA A 104 -12.27 5.57 14.42
N GLN A 105 -11.35 4.70 13.99
CA GLN A 105 -9.98 4.67 14.49
C GLN A 105 -9.21 5.95 14.15
N ARG A 106 -9.50 6.60 13.03
CA ARG A 106 -8.90 7.90 12.67
C ARG A 106 -9.40 9.01 13.59
N GLU A 107 -10.69 9.04 13.87
CA GLU A 107 -11.30 9.99 14.80
C GLU A 107 -10.75 9.81 16.22
N GLU A 108 -10.66 8.57 16.70
CA GLU A 108 -10.05 8.23 18.00
C GLU A 108 -8.60 8.70 18.09
N ARG A 109 -7.77 8.42 17.07
CA ARG A 109 -6.38 8.91 17.01
C ARG A 109 -6.28 10.44 17.00
N LEU A 110 -7.24 11.15 16.42
CA LEU A 110 -7.28 12.61 16.45
C LEU A 110 -7.68 13.12 17.84
N MET A 111 -8.66 12.50 18.48
CA MET A 111 -9.07 12.84 19.84
C MET A 111 -7.95 12.57 20.84
N GLU A 112 -7.26 11.43 20.74
CA GLU A 112 -6.15 11.10 21.62
C GLU A 112 -4.97 12.06 21.44
N LYS A 113 -4.67 12.48 20.20
CA LYS A 113 -3.68 13.55 19.95
C LYS A 113 -4.09 14.86 20.61
N GLY A 114 -5.37 15.23 20.54
CA GLY A 114 -5.91 16.39 21.24
C GLY A 114 -5.75 16.26 22.77
N ARG A 115 -6.07 15.09 23.32
CA ARG A 115 -5.95 14.80 24.76
C ARG A 115 -4.50 14.90 25.23
N ARG A 116 -3.55 14.29 24.50
CA ARG A 116 -2.10 14.37 24.78
C ARG A 116 -1.58 15.80 24.67
N GLN A 117 -2.07 16.61 23.74
CA GLN A 117 -1.66 18.02 23.63
C GLN A 117 -2.09 18.85 24.84
N VAL A 118 -3.28 18.59 25.37
CA VAL A 118 -3.78 19.24 26.59
C VAL A 118 -3.00 18.76 27.81
N GLU A 119 -2.76 17.46 27.93
CA GLU A 119 -2.08 16.81 29.06
C GLU A 119 -0.61 17.22 29.21
N TYR A 120 0.13 17.31 28.11
CA TYR A 120 1.54 17.72 28.11
C TYR A 120 1.76 19.22 27.89
N GLY A 121 0.68 20.03 27.85
CA GLY A 121 0.77 21.50 27.77
C GLY A 121 1.44 22.04 26.50
N PHE A 122 1.51 21.26 25.41
CA PHE A 122 2.14 21.67 24.17
C PHE A 122 1.20 22.63 23.42
N LYS A 123 1.26 23.93 23.77
CA LYS A 123 0.67 24.99 22.94
C LYS A 123 1.21 24.83 21.52
N ASN A 124 0.33 24.68 20.55
CA ASN A 124 0.67 24.57 19.13
C ASN A 124 1.87 25.47 18.82
N THR A 125 2.94 24.88 18.30
CA THR A 125 4.06 25.63 17.73
C THR A 125 3.50 26.71 16.82
N CYS A 126 3.68 27.96 17.25
CA CYS A 126 3.33 29.24 16.62
C CYS A 126 2.10 29.20 15.68
N ALA A 127 1.04 29.96 16.00
CA ALA A 127 -0.16 30.09 15.14
C ALA A 127 0.16 30.31 13.64
N SER A 128 1.30 30.95 13.33
CA SER A 128 1.81 31.14 11.96
C SER A 128 2.11 29.84 11.21
N ALA A 129 2.56 28.78 11.89
CA ALA A 129 2.85 27.48 11.28
C ALA A 129 1.59 26.66 10.96
N GLN A 130 0.49 26.90 11.69
CA GLN A 130 -0.82 26.32 11.37
C GLN A 130 -1.51 27.09 10.23
N GLU A 131 -1.40 28.42 10.22
CA GLU A 131 -1.91 29.25 9.12
C GLU A 131 -1.17 29.02 7.81
N SER A 132 0.16 28.86 7.84
CA SER A 132 0.94 28.53 6.63
C SER A 132 0.55 27.17 6.04
N LYS A 133 0.25 26.17 6.88
CA LYS A 133 -0.26 24.86 6.43
C LYS A 133 -1.68 24.96 5.86
N ARG A 134 -2.57 25.74 6.48
CA ARG A 134 -3.95 25.95 5.98
C ARG A 134 -3.97 26.69 4.64
N THR A 135 -3.17 27.74 4.51
CA THR A 135 -3.04 28.52 3.28
C THR A 135 -2.40 27.71 2.16
N ALA A 136 -1.39 26.87 2.46
CA ALA A 136 -0.81 25.93 1.50
C ALA A 136 -1.86 24.91 0.99
N GLN A 137 -2.66 24.33 1.89
CA GLN A 137 -3.73 23.40 1.53
C GLN A 137 -4.85 24.06 0.70
N GLN A 138 -5.19 25.33 0.97
CA GLN A 138 -6.14 26.08 0.16
C GLN A 138 -5.59 26.36 -1.25
N LYS A 139 -4.33 26.79 -1.36
CA LYS A 139 -3.67 27.00 -2.66
C LYS A 139 -3.60 25.72 -3.49
N GLU A 140 -3.31 24.58 -2.86
CA GLU A 140 -3.27 23.28 -3.54
C GLU A 140 -4.67 22.85 -4.05
N LYS A 141 -5.72 23.04 -3.24
CA LYS A 141 -7.11 22.80 -3.66
C LYS A 141 -7.53 23.71 -4.83
N GLU A 142 -7.20 24.99 -4.77
CA GLU A 142 -7.48 25.93 -5.86
C GLU A 142 -6.72 25.58 -7.13
N ALA A 143 -5.45 25.16 -7.01
CA ALA A 143 -4.66 24.69 -8.14
C ALA A 143 -5.29 23.44 -8.78
N GLY A 144 -5.76 22.49 -7.97
CA GLY A 144 -6.47 21.30 -8.43
C GLY A 144 -7.76 21.63 -9.18
N LEU A 145 -8.57 22.56 -8.65
CA LEU A 145 -9.79 23.05 -9.31
C LEU A 145 -9.49 23.74 -10.64
N ARG A 146 -8.43 24.56 -10.70
CA ARG A 146 -7.98 25.22 -11.94
C ARG A 146 -7.50 24.21 -12.97
N GLN A 147 -6.77 23.18 -12.56
CA GLN A 147 -6.30 22.12 -13.45
C GLN A 147 -7.46 21.29 -14.01
N ALA A 148 -8.44 20.94 -13.16
CA ALA A 148 -9.66 20.25 -13.59
C ALA A 148 -10.48 21.11 -14.57
N ALA A 149 -10.61 22.42 -14.32
CA ALA A 149 -11.30 23.34 -15.23
C ALA A 149 -10.59 23.45 -16.59
N LYS A 150 -9.25 23.53 -16.60
CA LYS A 150 -8.45 23.52 -17.83
C LYS A 150 -8.67 22.23 -18.64
N GLN A 151 -8.68 21.08 -17.98
CA GLN A 151 -8.95 19.79 -18.64
C GLN A 151 -10.37 19.73 -19.23
N ARG A 152 -11.39 20.18 -18.49
CA ARG A 152 -12.78 20.25 -18.98
C ARG A 152 -12.91 21.18 -20.20
N ASN A 153 -12.26 22.34 -20.17
CA ASN A 153 -12.28 23.27 -21.30
C ASN A 153 -11.52 22.74 -22.52
N ALA A 154 -10.39 22.05 -22.32
CA ALA A 154 -9.67 21.40 -23.41
C ALA A 154 -10.51 20.28 -24.06
N ALA A 155 -11.21 19.47 -23.27
CA ALA A 155 -12.13 18.45 -23.77
C ALA A 155 -13.30 19.06 -24.56
N ARG A 156 -13.86 20.18 -24.09
CA ARG A 156 -14.90 20.95 -24.81
C ARG A 156 -14.41 21.50 -26.15
N ARG A 157 -13.17 22.02 -26.23
CA ARG A 157 -12.61 22.51 -27.50
C ARG A 157 -12.44 21.39 -28.51
N LYS A 158 -11.88 20.24 -28.09
CA LYS A 158 -11.73 19.06 -28.95
C LYS A 158 -13.07 18.52 -29.48
N THR A 159 -14.11 18.54 -28.65
CA THR A 159 -15.47 18.12 -29.08
C THR A 159 -16.10 19.10 -30.06
N VAL A 160 -15.92 20.41 -29.88
CA VAL A 160 -16.38 21.41 -30.85
C VAL A 160 -15.62 21.29 -32.17
N GLU A 161 -14.31 21.10 -32.15
CA GLU A 161 -13.49 20.93 -33.35
C GLU A 161 -13.89 19.68 -34.15
N THR A 162 -14.14 18.56 -33.47
CA THR A 162 -14.63 17.32 -34.11
C THR A 162 -16.02 17.50 -34.71
N LEU A 163 -16.93 18.21 -34.05
CA LEU A 163 -18.26 18.53 -34.60
C LEU A 163 -18.17 19.45 -35.83
N VAL A 164 -17.26 20.44 -35.82
CA VAL A 164 -17.02 21.34 -36.96
C VAL A 164 -16.44 20.56 -38.14
N GLN A 165 -15.49 19.66 -37.92
CA GLN A 165 -14.94 18.80 -38.99
C GLN A 165 -15.99 17.83 -39.55
N ALA A 166 -16.84 17.23 -38.70
CA ALA A 166 -17.94 16.38 -39.14
C ALA A 166 -18.97 17.15 -39.99
N LYS A 167 -19.29 18.41 -39.62
CA LYS A 167 -20.16 19.28 -40.43
C LYS A 167 -19.53 19.67 -41.77
N LYS A 168 -18.23 19.96 -41.81
CA LYS A 168 -17.51 20.24 -43.08
C LYS A 168 -17.52 19.02 -44.01
N LYS A 169 -17.29 17.81 -43.49
CA LYS A 169 -17.38 16.57 -44.27
C LYS A 169 -18.78 16.28 -44.81
N LYS A 170 -19.84 16.66 -44.08
CA LYS A 170 -21.24 16.54 -44.56
C LYS A 170 -21.63 17.57 -45.62
N LYS A 171 -20.90 18.69 -45.76
CA LYS A 171 -21.23 19.80 -46.68
C LYS A 171 -20.53 19.69 -48.04
N ASN A 172 -19.54 18.80 -48.17
CA ASN A 172 -18.94 18.41 -49.44
C ASN A 172 -19.28 16.92 -49.73
N PRO A 173 -20.46 16.60 -50.28
CA PRO A 173 -20.66 15.38 -51.05
C PRO A 173 -19.88 15.42 -52.37
#